data_AF-A0A2S2E582-F1
#
_entry.id   AF-A0A2S2E582-F1
#
_cell.length_a   1.000
_cell.length_b   1.000
_cell.length_c   1.000
_cell.angle_alpha   90.00
_cell.angle_beta   90.00
_cell.angle_gamma   90.00
#
_symmetry.space_group_name_H-M   'P 1'
#
loop_
_entity.id
_entity.type
_entity.pdbx_description
1 polymer ?
#
loop_
_entity_poly.entity_id
_entity_poly.type
_entity_poly.pdbx_seq_one_letter_code
_entity_poly.pdbx_strand_id
1 'polypeptide(L)'
;MQDSVLDRLTHVLGDRTLHGWGKSLGLSDGKIQNMRKGKTPDPELLSILSRTENVNINWLLTGDGAPFKVHAFTNGDDLQDYLSTALEDEPWRIIVVESYPEVTVVLHQPGQIDFAKRTIDYHVVEVLTGSRSKLLIEFLEQLARAGMLEVVQACTSLNKAEIRLGMVGPYWLFGNNDSCGHLTNNTRVMREGELEESNIEFQSWESSTSDNTQGIQINLMRAVVELLEQTLIEQKLTLTPNQKARVISAAYNHAIQAGATADTIQPQALTMAIDAVR
;
A
#
# COMPACT_ATOMS: atom_id res chain seq x y z
N MET A 1 2.29 26.58 -3.34
CA MET A 1 2.31 27.02 -1.92
C MET A 1 3.06 25.94 -1.17
N GLN A 2 4.15 26.27 -0.46
CA GLN A 2 4.77 25.28 0.42
C GLN A 2 3.87 25.13 1.64
N ASP A 3 3.37 23.92 1.89
CA ASP A 3 2.63 23.63 3.12
C ASP A 3 3.52 23.98 4.32
N SER A 4 2.97 24.65 5.33
CA SER A 4 3.72 24.97 6.53
C SER A 4 3.81 23.75 7.45
N VAL A 5 4.73 23.78 8.43
CA VAL A 5 4.79 22.75 9.48
C VAL A 5 3.46 22.65 10.23
N LEU A 6 2.73 23.76 10.38
CA LEU A 6 1.41 23.77 11.01
C LEU A 6 0.37 23.05 10.15
N ASP A 7 0.38 23.23 8.84
CA ASP A 7 -0.57 22.56 7.94
C ASP A 7 -0.34 21.04 7.99
N ARG A 8 0.93 20.61 7.97
CA ARG A 8 1.30 19.20 8.11
C ARG A 8 0.99 18.63 9.49
N LEU A 9 1.19 19.39 10.56
CA LEU A 9 0.78 18.96 11.90
C LEU A 9 -0.75 18.83 11.96
N THR A 10 -1.50 19.76 11.35
CA THR A 10 -2.96 19.69 11.28
C THR A 10 -3.40 18.44 10.50
N HIS A 11 -2.69 18.08 9.44
CA HIS A 11 -2.90 16.80 8.76
C HIS A 11 -2.74 15.63 9.74
N VAL A 12 -1.62 15.52 10.48
CA VAL A 12 -1.39 14.46 11.50
C VAL A 12 -2.52 14.37 12.54
N LEU A 13 -3.07 15.51 12.94
CA LEU A 13 -4.11 15.56 13.95
C LEU A 13 -5.48 15.07 13.44
N GLY A 14 -5.70 15.11 12.12
CA GLY A 14 -7.00 14.81 11.53
C GLY A 14 -8.06 15.82 11.97
N ASP A 15 -9.12 15.34 12.60
CA ASP A 15 -10.20 16.15 13.18
C ASP A 15 -9.89 16.65 14.61
N ARG A 16 -8.77 16.22 15.22
CA ARG A 16 -8.38 16.67 16.56
C ARG A 16 -7.92 18.13 16.54
N THR A 17 -8.32 18.89 17.57
CA THR A 17 -7.82 20.25 17.74
C THR A 17 -6.38 20.25 18.28
N LEU A 18 -5.51 21.10 17.74
CA LEU A 18 -4.12 21.26 18.21
C LEU A 18 -4.05 21.58 19.71
N HIS A 19 -5.02 22.35 20.23
CA HIS A 19 -5.05 22.70 21.64
C HIS A 19 -5.41 21.49 22.52
N GLY A 20 -6.48 20.76 22.20
CA GLY A 20 -6.89 19.58 22.95
C GLY A 20 -5.81 18.49 22.94
N TRP A 21 -5.26 18.21 21.75
CA TRP A 21 -4.15 17.28 21.59
C TRP A 21 -2.89 17.73 22.34
N GLY A 22 -2.49 19.00 22.22
CA GLY A 22 -1.30 19.49 22.92
C GLY A 22 -1.46 19.38 24.44
N LYS A 23 -2.67 19.62 24.96
CA LYS A 23 -2.97 19.46 26.38
C LYS A 23 -2.98 18.01 26.83
N SER A 24 -3.43 17.06 26.00
CA SER A 24 -3.35 15.64 26.36
C SER A 24 -1.90 15.19 26.52
N LEU A 25 -0.99 15.68 25.67
CA LEU A 25 0.46 15.46 25.80
C LEU A 25 1.14 16.25 26.93
N GLY A 26 0.42 17.08 27.68
CA GLY A 26 1.00 17.87 28.77
C GLY A 26 1.75 19.15 28.35
N LEU A 27 1.54 19.64 27.12
CA LEU A 27 2.19 20.86 26.64
C LEU A 27 1.63 22.12 27.32
N SER A 28 2.51 23.11 27.54
CA SER A 28 2.11 24.43 28.01
C SER A 28 1.40 25.24 26.92
N ASP A 29 0.54 26.19 27.31
CA ASP A 29 -0.15 27.07 26.35
C ASP A 29 0.82 27.85 25.48
N GLY A 30 1.95 28.27 26.03
CA GLY A 30 3.01 28.93 25.28
C GLY A 30 3.60 28.03 24.18
N LYS A 31 3.82 26.74 24.46
CA LYS A 31 4.35 25.78 23.48
C LYS A 31 3.32 25.51 22.37
N ILE A 32 2.05 25.33 22.74
CA ILE A 32 0.93 25.18 21.78
C ILE A 32 0.79 26.42 20.90
N GLN A 33 0.82 27.62 21.49
CA GLN A 33 0.69 28.88 20.75
C GLN A 33 1.86 29.13 19.80
N ASN A 34 3.07 28.71 20.17
CA ASN A 34 4.22 28.77 19.29
C ASN A 34 4.07 27.85 18.07
N MET A 35 3.59 26.62 18.26
CA MET A 35 3.28 25.72 17.14
C MET A 35 2.20 26.29 16.23
N ARG A 36 1.15 26.89 16.80
CA ARG A 36 0.10 27.60 16.05
C ARG A 36 0.62 28.78 15.23
N LYS A 37 1.77 29.35 15.60
CA LYS A 37 2.47 30.39 14.82
C LYS A 37 3.44 29.80 13.78
N GLY A 38 3.42 28.48 13.57
CA GLY A 38 4.31 27.78 12.65
C GLY A 38 5.72 27.55 13.20
N LYS A 39 5.98 27.78 14.49
CA LYS A 39 7.28 27.48 15.08
C LYS A 39 7.48 25.96 15.13
N THR A 40 8.61 25.51 14.60
CA THR A 40 9.00 24.09 14.61
C THR A 40 9.04 23.54 16.05
N PRO A 41 8.48 22.33 16.28
CA PRO A 41 8.64 21.61 17.54
C PRO A 41 10.12 21.39 17.90
N ASP A 42 10.43 21.34 19.19
CA ASP A 42 11.77 20.97 19.66
C ASP A 42 12.05 19.46 19.45
N PRO A 43 13.33 19.02 19.47
CA PRO A 43 13.69 17.63 19.23
C PRO A 43 12.98 16.63 20.16
N GLU A 44 12.71 17.02 21.40
CA GLU A 44 11.99 16.20 22.36
C GLU A 44 10.54 15.95 21.90
N LEU A 45 9.80 17.01 21.52
CA LEU A 45 8.44 16.86 21.01
C LEU A 45 8.42 16.14 19.64
N LEU A 46 9.42 16.33 18.78
CA LEU A 46 9.54 15.56 17.54
C LEU A 46 9.70 14.06 17.80
N SER A 47 10.51 13.69 18.81
CA SER A 47 10.65 12.29 19.22
C SER A 47 9.32 11.70 19.70
N ILE A 48 8.57 12.47 20.51
CA ILE A 48 7.23 12.06 20.95
C ILE A 48 6.28 11.89 19.77
N LEU A 49 6.20 12.86 18.86
CA LEU A 49 5.37 12.78 17.64
C LEU A 49 5.70 11.55 16.78
N SER A 50 6.99 11.24 16.59
CA SER A 50 7.44 10.06 15.85
C SER A 50 6.96 8.75 16.49
N ARG A 51 6.88 8.69 17.82
CA ARG A 51 6.46 7.50 18.57
C ARG A 51 4.95 7.39 18.69
N THR A 52 4.28 8.44 19.18
CA THR A 52 2.86 8.40 19.52
C THR A 52 1.95 8.49 18.29
N GLU A 53 2.41 9.14 17.22
CA GLU A 53 1.62 9.38 16.02
C GLU A 53 2.22 8.66 14.80
N ASN A 54 3.26 7.83 14.98
CA ASN A 54 4.00 7.16 13.91
C ASN A 54 4.45 8.09 12.76
N VAL A 55 4.68 9.36 13.06
CA VAL A 55 4.95 10.39 12.05
C VAL A 55 6.37 10.26 11.49
N ASN A 56 6.48 10.45 10.18
CA ASN A 56 7.75 10.68 9.51
C ASN A 56 8.20 12.13 9.76
N ILE A 57 9.23 12.30 10.59
CA ILE A 57 9.74 13.62 10.97
C ILE A 57 10.33 14.39 9.78
N ASN A 58 10.89 13.70 8.78
CA ASN A 58 11.36 14.37 7.57
C ASN A 58 10.19 15.05 6.85
N TRP A 59 9.11 14.32 6.61
CA TRP A 59 7.89 14.87 6.01
C TRP A 59 7.32 16.02 6.86
N LEU A 60 7.23 15.87 8.18
CA LEU A 60 6.70 16.93 9.05
C LEU A 60 7.49 18.24 8.92
N LEU A 61 8.82 18.16 8.80
CA LEU A 61 9.69 19.33 8.75
C LEU A 61 9.82 19.92 7.34
N THR A 62 10.00 19.10 6.31
CA THR A 62 10.32 19.55 4.96
C THR A 62 9.15 19.42 3.98
N GLY A 63 8.22 18.53 4.26
CA GLY A 63 7.16 18.11 3.34
C GLY A 63 7.55 16.93 2.44
N ASP A 64 8.77 16.40 2.56
CA ASP A 64 9.26 15.34 1.67
C ASP A 64 8.95 13.94 2.21
N GLY A 65 8.38 13.10 1.34
CA GLY A 65 8.03 11.70 1.63
C GLY A 65 6.58 11.55 2.10
N ALA A 66 6.26 10.37 2.65
CA ALA A 66 4.95 10.08 3.23
C ALA A 66 4.83 10.63 4.67
N PRO A 67 3.62 11.03 5.12
CA PRO A 67 3.41 11.57 6.46
C PRO A 67 3.65 10.59 7.60
N PHE A 68 3.37 9.31 7.38
CA PHE A 68 3.55 8.25 8.38
C PHE A 68 4.59 7.25 7.94
N LYS A 69 5.26 6.64 8.91
CA LYS A 69 6.30 5.65 8.63
C LYS A 69 5.65 4.34 8.17
N VAL A 70 6.14 3.85 7.02
CA VAL A 70 5.89 2.51 6.50
C VAL A 70 7.23 1.86 6.25
N HIS A 71 7.40 0.64 6.74
CA HIS A 71 8.59 -0.17 6.48
C HIS A 71 8.34 -0.97 5.21
N ALA A 72 8.94 -0.52 4.11
CA ALA A 72 8.84 -1.19 2.82
C ALA A 72 10.01 -2.16 2.62
N PHE A 73 9.67 -3.41 2.37
CA PHE A 73 10.59 -4.50 2.08
C PHE A 73 10.59 -4.78 0.58
N THR A 74 11.78 -5.01 0.03
CA THR A 74 11.93 -5.25 -1.41
C THR A 74 11.36 -6.61 -1.82
N ASN A 75 11.44 -7.59 -0.92
CA ASN A 75 10.91 -8.93 -1.13
C ASN A 75 10.11 -9.41 0.09
N GLY A 76 9.20 -10.37 -0.14
CA GLY A 76 8.35 -10.92 0.92
C GLY A 76 9.08 -11.77 1.95
N ASP A 77 10.25 -12.32 1.61
CA ASP A 77 11.03 -13.17 2.52
C ASP A 77 11.68 -12.30 3.62
N ASP A 78 12.24 -11.14 3.26
CA ASP A 78 12.75 -10.16 4.23
C ASP A 78 11.65 -9.66 5.19
N LEU A 79 10.43 -9.48 4.66
CA LEU A 79 9.27 -9.11 5.47
C LEU A 79 8.88 -10.25 6.43
N GLN A 80 8.92 -11.50 5.96
CA GLN A 80 8.64 -12.66 6.80
C GLN A 80 9.69 -12.81 7.91
N ASP A 81 10.98 -12.64 7.59
CA ASP A 81 12.06 -12.66 8.58
C ASP A 81 11.83 -11.58 9.64
N TYR A 82 11.55 -10.34 9.22
CA TYR A 82 11.24 -9.24 10.14
C TYR A 82 10.04 -9.56 11.03
N LEU A 83 8.93 -10.03 10.45
CA LEU A 83 7.74 -10.41 11.20
C LEU A 83 8.04 -11.51 12.21
N SER A 84 8.81 -12.54 11.83
CA SER A 84 9.17 -13.63 12.73
C SER A 84 9.94 -13.13 13.95
N THR A 85 10.95 -12.27 13.73
CA THR A 85 11.72 -11.66 14.83
C THR A 85 10.86 -10.75 15.69
N ALA A 86 10.02 -9.89 15.09
CA ALA A 86 9.17 -8.97 15.84
C ALA A 86 8.17 -9.69 16.77
N LEU A 87 7.71 -10.88 16.38
CA LEU A 87 6.76 -11.69 17.13
C LEU A 87 7.40 -12.58 18.21
N GLU A 88 8.73 -12.74 18.21
CA GLU A 88 9.45 -13.43 19.30
C GLU A 88 9.54 -12.54 20.55
N ASP A 89 9.67 -11.23 20.37
CA ASP A 89 9.96 -10.28 21.45
C ASP A 89 8.70 -9.67 22.10
N GLU A 90 7.64 -9.44 21.31
CA GLU A 90 6.54 -8.57 21.70
C GLU A 90 5.16 -9.15 21.30
N PRO A 91 4.11 -8.95 22.13
CA PRO A 91 2.78 -9.53 21.91
C PRO A 91 1.94 -8.70 20.92
N TRP A 92 2.40 -8.60 19.68
CA TRP A 92 1.72 -7.81 18.65
C TRP A 92 0.35 -8.39 18.28
N ARG A 93 -0.64 -7.50 18.12
CA ARG A 93 -1.82 -7.78 17.32
C ARG A 93 -1.47 -7.57 15.84
N ILE A 94 -1.77 -8.56 15.01
CA ILE A 94 -1.35 -8.60 13.60
C ILE A 94 -2.58 -8.47 12.73
N ILE A 95 -2.63 -7.43 11.90
CA ILE A 95 -3.77 -7.15 11.01
C ILE A 95 -3.29 -7.14 9.56
N VAL A 96 -3.78 -8.06 8.74
CA VAL A 96 -3.59 -8.05 7.28
C VAL A 96 -4.59 -7.09 6.66
N VAL A 97 -4.07 -6.03 6.04
CA VAL A 97 -4.88 -5.02 5.34
C VAL A 97 -5.09 -5.43 3.88
N GLU A 98 -4.01 -5.88 3.25
CA GLU A 98 -3.97 -6.30 1.86
C GLU A 98 -3.01 -7.49 1.73
N SER A 99 -3.38 -8.50 0.96
CA SER A 99 -2.59 -9.72 0.72
C SER A 99 -2.13 -9.87 -0.73
N TYR A 100 -2.56 -8.94 -1.59
CA TYR A 100 -2.31 -8.94 -3.03
C TYR A 100 -2.49 -7.52 -3.64
N PRO A 101 -1.67 -7.09 -4.62
CA PRO A 101 -0.49 -7.79 -5.16
C PRO A 101 0.70 -7.77 -4.19
N GLU A 102 0.70 -6.80 -3.28
CA GLU A 102 1.64 -6.70 -2.17
C GLU A 102 0.93 -7.05 -0.88
N VAL A 103 1.70 -7.54 0.08
CA VAL A 103 1.22 -7.83 1.42
C VAL A 103 1.46 -6.59 2.29
N THR A 104 0.39 -6.02 2.84
CA THR A 104 0.45 -4.95 3.83
C THR A 104 -0.09 -5.46 5.16
N VAL A 105 0.77 -5.45 6.17
CA VAL A 105 0.48 -5.87 7.54
C VAL A 105 0.63 -4.67 8.47
N VAL A 106 -0.31 -4.53 9.40
CA VAL A 106 -0.23 -3.58 10.51
C VAL A 106 -0.01 -4.35 11.78
N LEU A 107 1.11 -4.08 12.45
CA LEU A 107 1.38 -4.53 13.81
C LEU A 107 0.91 -3.43 14.78
N HIS A 108 0.16 -3.83 15.80
CA HIS A 108 -0.38 -2.92 16.79
C HIS A 108 -0.28 -3.50 18.20
N GLN A 109 0.14 -2.66 19.15
CA GLN A 109 0.00 -2.93 20.58
C GLN A 109 -0.19 -1.63 21.39
N PRO A 110 -0.78 -1.68 22.59
CA PRO A 110 -0.79 -0.54 23.49
C PRO A 110 0.63 -0.21 23.97
N GLY A 111 0.96 1.07 24.07
CA GLY A 111 2.23 1.55 24.59
C GLY A 111 2.05 2.71 25.55
N GLN A 112 3.06 2.94 26.39
CA GLN A 112 3.12 4.06 27.32
C GLN A 112 4.44 4.81 27.18
N ILE A 113 4.39 6.14 27.28
CA ILE A 113 5.58 6.97 27.29
C ILE A 113 5.42 8.13 28.27
N ASP A 114 6.47 8.37 29.06
CA ASP A 114 6.52 9.53 29.95
C ASP A 114 7.02 10.76 29.20
N PHE A 115 6.23 11.83 29.25
CA PHE A 115 6.57 13.12 28.66
C PHE A 115 5.89 14.26 29.40
N ALA A 116 6.60 15.38 29.58
CA ALA A 116 6.08 16.57 30.27
C ALA A 116 5.42 16.26 31.64
N LYS A 117 5.98 15.30 32.40
CA LYS A 117 5.48 14.81 33.70
C LYS A 117 4.13 14.09 33.65
N ARG A 118 3.77 13.54 32.49
CA ARG A 118 2.58 12.72 32.29
C ARG A 118 2.96 11.43 31.58
N THR A 119 2.26 10.36 31.91
CA THR A 119 2.29 9.13 31.13
C THR A 119 1.22 9.24 30.06
N ILE A 120 1.62 9.00 28.82
CA ILE A 120 0.75 9.08 27.65
C ILE A 120 0.56 7.66 27.15
N ASP A 121 -0.69 7.21 27.14
CA ASP A 121 -1.09 6.00 26.44
C ASP A 121 -1.17 6.29 24.94
N TYR A 122 -0.61 5.39 24.13
CA TYR A 122 -0.65 5.51 22.68
C TYR A 122 -0.68 4.12 22.02
N HIS A 123 -0.96 4.12 20.72
CA HIS A 123 -0.86 2.92 19.90
C HIS A 123 0.56 2.84 19.34
N VAL A 124 1.32 1.82 19.76
CA VAL A 124 2.55 1.44 19.04
C VAL A 124 2.09 0.78 17.74
N VAL A 125 2.51 1.34 16.61
CA VAL A 125 2.07 0.90 15.29
C VAL A 125 3.27 0.75 14.38
N GLU A 126 3.36 -0.40 13.72
CA GLU A 126 4.25 -0.59 12.58
C GLU A 126 3.43 -1.00 11.37
N VAL A 127 3.62 -0.28 10.26
CA VAL A 127 3.00 -0.62 8.97
C VAL A 127 4.09 -1.21 8.11
N LEU A 128 3.94 -2.47 7.73
CA LEU A 128 4.91 -3.23 6.96
C LEU A 128 4.32 -3.55 5.59
N THR A 129 5.09 -3.35 4.53
CA THR A 129 4.68 -3.69 3.17
C THR A 129 5.79 -4.44 2.44
N GLY A 130 5.44 -5.44 1.66
CA GLY A 130 6.40 -6.22 0.87
C GLY A 130 5.71 -6.99 -0.24
N SER A 131 6.50 -7.46 -1.21
CA SER A 131 5.96 -8.31 -2.27
C SER A 131 5.47 -9.64 -1.70
N ARG A 132 4.47 -10.23 -2.35
CA ARG A 132 3.96 -11.55 -1.96
C ARG A 132 5.04 -12.61 -2.25
N SER A 133 5.41 -13.39 -1.24
CA SER A 133 6.27 -14.57 -1.40
C SER A 133 5.61 -15.81 -0.81
N LYS A 134 6.08 -17.00 -1.21
CA LYS A 134 5.56 -18.26 -0.70
C LYS A 134 5.79 -18.40 0.81
N LEU A 135 7.01 -18.07 1.28
CA LEU A 135 7.36 -18.15 2.69
C LEU A 135 6.49 -17.22 3.55
N LEU A 136 6.28 -15.98 3.08
CA LEU A 136 5.43 -15.02 3.79
C LEU A 136 3.99 -15.53 3.94
N ILE A 137 3.41 -16.08 2.87
CA ILE A 137 2.02 -16.57 2.91
C ILE A 137 1.91 -17.81 3.79
N GLU A 138 2.84 -18.77 3.67
CA GLU A 138 2.86 -19.94 4.55
C GLU A 138 3.00 -19.56 6.03
N PHE A 139 3.80 -18.53 6.32
CA PHE A 139 3.95 -17.98 7.66
C PHE A 139 2.67 -17.31 8.17
N LEU A 140 2.04 -16.46 7.37
CA LEU A 140 0.78 -15.82 7.75
C LEU A 140 -0.36 -16.84 7.93
N GLU A 141 -0.42 -17.89 7.11
CA GLU A 141 -1.38 -19.00 7.29
C GLU A 141 -1.11 -19.80 8.58
N GLN A 142 0.14 -19.96 9.00
CA GLN A 142 0.45 -20.53 10.32
C GLN A 142 -0.09 -19.65 11.46
N LEU A 143 0.07 -18.33 11.36
CA LEU A 143 -0.47 -17.39 12.34
C LEU A 143 -2.01 -17.36 12.34
N ALA A 144 -2.64 -17.48 11.17
CA ALA A 144 -4.09 -17.59 11.04
C ALA A 144 -4.62 -18.86 11.73
N ARG A 145 -3.97 -20.01 11.52
CA ARG A 145 -4.32 -21.27 12.21
C ARG A 145 -4.16 -21.19 13.73
N ALA A 146 -3.20 -20.42 14.21
CA ALA A 146 -3.03 -20.13 15.63
C ALA A 146 -4.05 -19.12 16.18
N GLY A 147 -4.90 -18.53 15.34
CA GLY A 147 -5.87 -17.50 15.72
C GLY A 147 -5.22 -16.16 16.08
N MET A 148 -3.97 -15.94 15.68
CA MET A 148 -3.19 -14.73 15.99
C MET A 148 -3.29 -13.64 14.92
N LEU A 149 -3.84 -14.00 13.75
CA LEU A 149 -3.94 -13.11 12.60
C LEU A 149 -5.37 -12.59 12.43
N GLU A 150 -5.48 -11.30 12.21
CA GLU A 150 -6.73 -10.65 11.83
C GLU A 150 -6.66 -10.11 10.40
N VAL A 151 -7.82 -9.95 9.79
CA VAL A 151 -7.98 -9.40 8.45
C VAL A 151 -9.02 -8.29 8.47
N VAL A 152 -8.79 -7.27 7.64
CA VAL A 152 -9.75 -6.18 7.43
C VAL A 152 -10.99 -6.68 6.69
N GLN A 153 -12.17 -6.37 7.22
CA GLN A 153 -13.43 -6.74 6.61
C GLN A 153 -13.71 -5.91 5.33
N ALA A 154 -14.32 -6.54 4.31
CA ALA A 154 -14.56 -5.94 3.00
C ALA A 154 -15.47 -4.69 3.00
N CYS A 155 -16.27 -4.48 4.05
CA CYS A 155 -17.20 -3.35 4.17
C CYS A 155 -16.56 -2.08 4.77
N THR A 156 -15.24 -1.95 4.74
CA THR A 156 -14.54 -0.78 5.30
C THR A 156 -14.52 0.38 4.31
N SER A 157 -14.75 1.61 4.79
CA SER A 157 -14.43 2.85 4.06
C SER A 157 -12.92 3.12 3.98
N LEU A 158 -12.10 2.09 4.21
CA LEU A 158 -10.66 2.19 4.39
C LEU A 158 -9.97 2.09 3.04
N ASN A 159 -9.22 3.12 2.68
CA ASN A 159 -8.38 3.08 1.50
C ASN A 159 -7.08 2.32 1.82
N LYS A 160 -7.03 1.03 1.47
CA LYS A 160 -5.86 0.15 1.71
C LYS A 160 -4.57 0.73 1.13
N ALA A 161 -4.65 1.38 -0.04
CA ALA A 161 -3.52 2.02 -0.68
C ALA A 161 -2.97 3.20 0.14
N GLU A 162 -3.83 3.96 0.84
CA GLU A 162 -3.39 5.06 1.69
C GLU A 162 -2.60 4.56 2.91
N ILE A 163 -2.97 3.41 3.49
CA ILE A 163 -2.19 2.78 4.57
C ILE A 163 -0.81 2.38 4.03
N ARG A 164 -0.79 1.63 2.93
CA ARG A 164 0.46 1.16 2.30
C ARG A 164 1.40 2.31 1.94
N LEU A 165 0.85 3.42 1.45
CA LEU A 165 1.63 4.59 1.06
C LEU A 165 1.96 5.53 2.24
N GLY A 166 1.59 5.16 3.46
CA GLY A 166 1.90 5.95 4.66
C GLY A 166 1.14 7.26 4.74
N MET A 167 -0.07 7.32 4.16
CA MET A 167 -0.98 8.47 4.20
C MET A 167 -1.94 8.46 5.40
N VAL A 168 -1.98 7.33 6.14
CA VAL A 168 -2.86 7.13 7.30
C VAL A 168 -2.03 6.82 8.54
N GLY A 169 -2.24 7.60 9.61
CA GLY A 169 -1.56 7.42 10.89
C GLY A 169 -2.36 6.63 11.93
N PRO A 170 -1.76 6.36 13.10
CA PRO A 170 -2.37 5.58 14.19
C PRO A 170 -3.74 6.10 14.62
N TYR A 171 -3.92 7.42 14.65
CA TYR A 171 -5.20 8.03 15.02
C TYR A 171 -6.34 7.63 14.08
N TRP A 172 -6.15 7.61 12.76
CA TRP A 172 -7.21 7.17 11.86
C TRP A 172 -7.37 5.65 11.87
N LEU A 173 -6.29 4.90 12.11
CA LEU A 173 -6.36 3.43 12.17
C LEU A 173 -7.11 2.95 13.41
N PHE A 174 -6.82 3.52 14.59
CA PHE A 174 -7.31 3.01 15.86
C PHE A 174 -8.19 3.99 16.65
N GLY A 175 -8.16 5.27 16.30
CA GLY A 175 -8.94 6.30 16.96
C GLY A 175 -8.34 6.75 18.28
N ASN A 176 -9.21 7.18 19.17
CA ASN A 176 -8.92 7.45 20.57
C ASN A 176 -10.15 7.09 21.43
N ASN A 177 -10.24 7.57 22.67
CA ASN A 177 -11.38 7.30 23.54
C ASN A 177 -12.71 7.86 23.01
N ASP A 178 -12.67 8.90 22.16
CA ASP A 178 -13.83 9.64 21.67
C ASP A 178 -14.18 9.32 20.20
N SER A 179 -13.26 8.71 19.44
CA SER A 179 -13.43 8.37 18.02
C SER A 179 -12.98 6.94 17.73
N CYS A 180 -13.75 6.20 16.93
CA CYS A 180 -13.36 4.87 16.46
C CYS A 180 -12.52 4.99 15.19
N GLY A 181 -11.34 4.38 15.19
CA GLY A 181 -10.52 4.25 13.98
C GLY A 181 -11.03 3.19 13.00
N HIS A 182 -10.50 3.21 11.78
CA HIS A 182 -10.91 2.33 10.69
C HIS A 182 -10.71 0.83 10.99
N LEU A 183 -9.73 0.46 11.83
CA LEU A 183 -9.39 -0.93 12.15
C LEU A 183 -9.98 -1.43 13.47
N THR A 184 -10.40 -0.54 14.38
CA THR A 184 -10.81 -0.91 15.75
C THR A 184 -11.98 -1.89 15.78
N ASN A 185 -12.97 -1.71 14.89
CA ASN A 185 -14.18 -2.53 14.84
C ASN A 185 -14.43 -3.21 13.49
N ASN A 186 -13.51 -3.08 12.54
CA ASN A 186 -13.68 -3.63 11.19
C ASN A 186 -12.65 -4.71 10.84
N THR A 187 -12.14 -5.38 11.87
CA THR A 187 -11.24 -6.52 11.75
C THR A 187 -11.98 -7.78 12.19
N ARG A 188 -11.51 -8.93 11.73
CA ARG A 188 -11.94 -10.24 12.24
C ARG A 188 -10.77 -11.20 12.23
N VAL A 189 -10.81 -12.21 13.08
CA VAL A 189 -9.85 -13.32 13.00
C VAL A 189 -9.91 -13.92 11.60
N MET A 190 -8.73 -14.07 11.01
CA MET A 190 -8.56 -14.63 9.68
C MET A 190 -8.87 -16.13 9.69
N ARG A 191 -9.51 -16.63 8.63
CA ARG A 191 -9.76 -18.07 8.47
C ARG A 191 -8.57 -18.72 7.75
N GLU A 192 -8.32 -19.98 8.07
CA GLU A 192 -7.35 -20.80 7.34
C GLU A 192 -7.72 -20.87 5.84
N GLY A 193 -6.74 -20.63 4.96
CA GLY A 193 -6.88 -20.68 3.50
C GLY A 193 -7.36 -19.38 2.85
N GLU A 194 -7.71 -18.35 3.63
CA GLU A 194 -8.26 -17.10 3.10
C GLU A 194 -7.22 -16.25 2.32
N LEU A 195 -5.91 -16.40 2.60
CA LEU A 195 -4.86 -15.73 1.80
C LEU A 195 -4.68 -16.36 0.42
N GLU A 196 -5.05 -17.63 0.27
CA GLU A 196 -5.03 -18.33 -1.01
C GLU A 196 -6.29 -18.02 -1.82
N GLU A 197 -7.46 -18.00 -1.18
CA GLU A 197 -8.73 -17.61 -1.81
C GLU A 197 -8.70 -16.18 -2.37
N SER A 198 -8.11 -15.23 -1.64
CA SER A 198 -7.96 -13.84 -2.11
C SER A 198 -7.07 -13.70 -3.35
N ASN A 199 -6.10 -14.60 -3.53
CA ASN A 199 -5.29 -14.67 -4.75
C ASN A 199 -6.11 -15.23 -5.93
N ILE A 200 -6.96 -16.24 -5.67
CA ILE A 200 -7.82 -16.86 -6.68
C ILE A 200 -8.95 -15.91 -7.11
N GLU A 201 -9.60 -15.21 -6.17
CA GLU A 201 -10.63 -14.22 -6.49
C GLU A 201 -10.07 -13.09 -7.35
N PHE A 202 -8.87 -12.59 -7.05
CA PHE A 202 -8.22 -11.56 -7.86
C PHE A 202 -7.79 -12.09 -9.24
N GLN A 203 -7.19 -13.28 -9.33
CA GLN A 203 -6.89 -13.92 -10.63
C GLN A 203 -8.17 -14.17 -11.44
N SER A 204 -9.26 -14.56 -10.78
CA SER A 204 -10.56 -14.72 -11.42
C SER A 204 -11.14 -13.38 -11.85
N TRP A 205 -10.94 -12.31 -11.08
CA TRP A 205 -11.40 -10.96 -11.40
C TRP A 205 -10.56 -10.33 -12.51
N GLU A 206 -9.25 -10.52 -12.58
CA GLU A 206 -8.44 -10.18 -13.76
C GLU A 206 -8.88 -10.98 -14.99
N SER A 207 -9.27 -12.24 -14.79
CA SER A 207 -9.84 -13.10 -15.84
C SER A 207 -11.31 -12.81 -16.17
N SER A 208 -12.01 -12.00 -15.35
CA SER A 208 -13.43 -11.62 -15.53
C SER A 208 -13.59 -10.17 -15.96
N THR A 209 -12.67 -9.28 -15.57
CA THR A 209 -12.53 -7.91 -16.08
C THR A 209 -11.92 -7.88 -17.47
N SER A 210 -11.40 -9.01 -17.95
CA SER A 210 -11.15 -9.23 -19.38
C SER A 210 -12.42 -9.36 -20.23
N ASP A 211 -13.63 -9.36 -19.65
CA ASP A 211 -14.86 -9.67 -20.40
C ASP A 211 -15.97 -8.62 -20.37
N ASN A 212 -15.88 -7.48 -19.69
CA ASN A 212 -16.89 -6.42 -19.88
C ASN A 212 -16.54 -5.01 -19.40
N THR A 213 -15.44 -4.42 -19.85
CA THR A 213 -15.37 -2.99 -20.22
C THR A 213 -14.14 -2.79 -21.09
N GLN A 214 -14.15 -1.82 -22.00
CA GLN A 214 -13.05 -1.49 -22.92
C GLN A 214 -11.76 -1.02 -22.19
N GLY A 215 -11.13 -1.92 -21.44
CA GLY A 215 -9.78 -1.81 -20.91
C GLY A 215 -8.86 -2.64 -21.81
N ILE A 216 -7.73 -2.06 -22.18
CA ILE A 216 -6.71 -2.73 -22.97
C ILE A 216 -6.30 -4.03 -22.24
N GLN A 217 -6.48 -5.20 -22.88
CA GLN A 217 -6.00 -6.48 -22.39
C GLN A 217 -4.46 -6.46 -22.44
N ILE A 218 -3.84 -6.05 -21.34
CA ILE A 218 -2.39 -5.82 -21.21
C ILE A 218 -1.59 -7.07 -21.61
N ASN A 219 -2.09 -8.26 -21.31
CA ASN A 219 -1.44 -9.52 -21.65
C ASN A 219 -1.43 -9.78 -23.16
N LEU A 220 -2.54 -9.50 -23.85
CA LEU A 220 -2.61 -9.60 -25.32
C LEU A 220 -1.72 -8.54 -25.97
N MET A 221 -1.71 -7.31 -25.45
CA MET A 221 -0.85 -6.24 -25.96
C MET A 221 0.63 -6.60 -25.82
N ARG A 222 1.04 -7.19 -24.69
CA ARG A 222 2.42 -7.65 -24.47
C ARG A 222 2.80 -8.76 -25.45
N ALA A 223 1.93 -9.75 -25.64
CA ALA A 223 2.14 -10.83 -26.61
C ALA A 223 2.27 -10.31 -28.05
N VAL A 224 1.45 -9.32 -28.45
CA VAL A 224 1.54 -8.66 -29.76
C VAL A 224 2.89 -7.95 -29.93
N VAL A 225 3.38 -7.25 -28.90
CA VAL A 225 4.66 -6.53 -28.93
C VAL A 225 5.84 -7.50 -29.03
N GLU A 226 5.84 -8.56 -28.21
CA GLU A 226 6.90 -9.57 -28.22
C GLU A 226 6.97 -10.30 -29.57
N LEU A 227 5.81 -10.69 -30.11
CA LEU A 227 5.73 -11.33 -31.42
C LEU A 227 6.20 -10.39 -32.55
N LEU A 228 5.96 -9.09 -32.42
CA LEU A 228 6.43 -8.10 -33.39
C LEU A 228 7.95 -7.98 -33.37
N GLU A 229 8.55 -7.81 -32.20
CA GLU A 229 10.01 -7.73 -32.10
C GLU A 229 10.66 -9.02 -32.60
N GLN A 230 10.09 -10.19 -32.28
CA GLN A 230 10.58 -11.47 -32.79
C GLN A 230 10.48 -11.56 -34.33
N THR A 231 9.34 -11.18 -34.92
CA THR A 231 9.15 -11.21 -36.37
C THR A 231 10.09 -10.24 -37.10
N LEU A 232 10.34 -9.05 -36.53
CA LEU A 232 11.28 -8.08 -37.09
C LEU A 232 12.73 -8.60 -37.09
N ILE A 233 13.12 -9.31 -36.03
CA ILE A 233 14.43 -9.96 -35.93
C ILE A 233 14.55 -11.09 -36.96
N GLU A 234 13.57 -11.99 -37.03
CA GLU A 234 13.58 -13.16 -37.92
C GLU A 234 13.60 -12.75 -39.41
N GLN A 235 12.80 -11.75 -39.78
CA GLN A 235 12.71 -11.26 -41.16
C GLN A 235 13.76 -10.19 -41.50
N LYS A 236 14.62 -9.80 -40.53
CA LYS A 236 15.63 -8.73 -40.65
C LYS A 236 15.05 -7.41 -41.14
N LEU A 237 13.89 -7.03 -40.60
CA LEU A 237 13.18 -5.81 -40.97
C LEU A 237 13.36 -4.72 -39.92
N THR A 238 13.41 -3.48 -40.39
CA THR A 238 13.44 -2.29 -39.52
C THR A 238 12.20 -1.45 -39.77
N LEU A 239 11.49 -1.12 -38.69
CA LEU A 239 10.35 -0.21 -38.70
C LEU A 239 10.66 1.00 -37.82
N THR A 240 10.19 2.18 -38.24
CA THR A 240 10.25 3.38 -37.40
C THR A 240 9.32 3.23 -36.18
N PRO A 241 9.55 3.97 -35.08
CA PRO A 241 8.69 3.91 -33.88
C PRO A 241 7.20 4.13 -34.18
N ASN A 242 6.88 5.00 -35.13
CA ASN A 242 5.50 5.29 -35.53
C ASN A 242 4.88 4.13 -36.33
N GLN A 243 5.66 3.48 -37.20
CA GLN A 243 5.21 2.28 -37.91
C GLN A 243 4.99 1.11 -36.94
N LYS A 244 5.88 0.93 -35.95
CA LYS A 244 5.70 -0.07 -34.89
C LYS A 244 4.39 0.14 -34.14
N ALA A 245 4.10 1.37 -33.70
CA ALA A 245 2.86 1.69 -32.99
C ALA A 245 1.60 1.38 -33.83
N ARG A 246 1.64 1.64 -35.14
CA ARG A 246 0.54 1.33 -36.07
C ARG A 246 0.35 -0.17 -36.27
N VAL A 247 1.44 -0.92 -36.43
CA VAL A 247 1.40 -2.39 -36.57
C VAL A 247 0.87 -3.03 -35.28
N ILE A 248 1.36 -2.60 -34.11
CA ILE A 248 0.90 -3.08 -32.80
C ILE A 248 -0.61 -2.83 -32.66
N SER A 249 -1.07 -1.61 -32.96
CA SER A 249 -2.49 -1.26 -32.87
C SER A 249 -3.36 -2.09 -33.81
N ALA A 250 -2.93 -2.30 -35.06
CA ALA A 250 -3.67 -3.09 -36.05
C ALA A 250 -3.71 -4.58 -35.68
N ALA A 251 -2.58 -5.15 -35.28
CA ALA A 251 -2.47 -6.55 -34.86
C ALA A 251 -3.30 -6.82 -33.60
N TYR A 252 -3.24 -5.93 -32.62
CA TYR A 252 -4.01 -6.02 -31.39
C TYR A 252 -5.52 -5.94 -31.66
N ASN A 253 -5.96 -5.01 -32.50
CA ASN A 253 -7.37 -4.89 -32.87
C ASN A 253 -7.88 -6.11 -33.65
N HIS A 254 -7.06 -6.66 -34.54
CA HIS A 254 -7.39 -7.89 -35.26
C HIS A 254 -7.46 -9.09 -34.31
N ALA A 255 -6.54 -9.20 -33.34
CA ALA A 255 -6.55 -10.25 -32.34
C ALA A 255 -7.80 -10.18 -31.45
N ILE A 256 -8.21 -8.98 -31.04
CA ILE A 256 -9.49 -8.77 -30.35
C ILE A 256 -10.67 -9.21 -31.21
N GLN A 257 -10.73 -8.79 -32.48
CA GLN A 257 -11.83 -9.14 -33.39
C GLN A 257 -11.91 -10.64 -33.67
N ALA A 258 -10.78 -11.34 -33.66
CA ALA A 258 -10.68 -12.78 -33.84
C ALA A 258 -10.91 -13.59 -32.55
N GLY A 259 -11.09 -12.93 -31.40
CA GLY A 259 -11.21 -13.60 -30.10
C GLY A 259 -9.93 -14.31 -29.65
N ALA A 260 -8.77 -13.87 -30.13
CA ALA A 260 -7.49 -14.48 -29.82
C ALA A 260 -6.98 -14.05 -28.43
N THR A 261 -6.33 -14.98 -27.74
CA THR A 261 -5.64 -14.81 -26.46
C THR A 261 -4.13 -14.69 -26.68
N ALA A 262 -3.39 -14.32 -25.63
CA ALA A 262 -1.92 -14.24 -25.67
C ALA A 262 -1.25 -15.53 -26.16
N ASP A 263 -1.86 -16.69 -25.89
CA ASP A 263 -1.33 -18.01 -26.27
C ASP A 263 -1.76 -18.48 -27.67
N THR A 264 -2.73 -17.81 -28.30
CA THR A 264 -3.31 -18.23 -29.59
C THR A 264 -3.04 -17.26 -30.73
N ILE A 265 -2.30 -16.17 -30.46
CA ILE A 265 -1.95 -15.18 -31.47
C ILE A 265 -0.99 -15.78 -32.50
N GLN A 266 -1.39 -15.74 -33.78
CA GLN A 266 -0.61 -16.35 -34.86
C GLN A 266 0.32 -15.32 -35.55
N PRO A 267 1.58 -15.69 -35.87
CA PRO A 267 2.54 -14.83 -36.58
C PRO A 267 2.05 -14.30 -37.94
N GLN A 268 1.11 -15.00 -38.58
CA GLN A 268 0.59 -14.65 -39.90
C GLN A 268 -0.23 -13.35 -39.88
N ALA A 269 -0.99 -13.08 -38.82
CA ALA A 269 -1.76 -11.83 -38.66
C ALA A 269 -0.85 -10.60 -38.55
N LEU A 270 0.33 -10.79 -37.94
CA LEU A 270 1.35 -9.76 -37.81
C LEU A 270 2.03 -9.43 -39.14
N THR A 271 2.30 -10.46 -39.94
CA THR A 271 2.96 -10.32 -41.24
C THR A 271 2.10 -9.49 -42.20
N MET A 272 0.79 -9.73 -42.24
CA MET A 272 -0.15 -8.92 -43.02
C MET A 272 -0.24 -7.47 -42.56
N ALA A 273 -0.16 -7.22 -41.24
CA ALA A 273 -0.18 -5.87 -40.68
C ALA A 273 1.12 -5.09 -40.96
N ILE A 274 2.27 -5.77 -40.97
CA ILE A 274 3.58 -5.21 -41.34
C ILE A 274 3.56 -4.79 -42.83
N ASP A 275 3.03 -5.64 -43.71
CA ASP A 275 2.94 -5.34 -45.14
C ASP A 275 1.98 -4.19 -45.47
N ALA A 276 0.96 -3.95 -44.63
CA ALA A 276 0.01 -2.84 -44.78
C ALA A 276 0.52 -1.47 -44.29
N VAL A 277 1.62 -1.44 -43.51
CA VAL A 277 2.19 -0.22 -42.89
C VAL A 277 3.54 0.17 -43.51
N ARG A 278 4.08 -0.69 -44.38
CA ARG A 278 5.17 -0.39 -45.30
C ARG A 278 4.71 0.49 -46.45
#